data_AF-A0AAD9UM76-F1
#
_entry.id   AF-A0AAD9UM76-F1
#
_cell.length_a   1.000
_cell.length_b   1.000
_cell.length_c   1.000
_cell.angle_alpha   90.00
_cell.angle_beta   90.00
_cell.angle_gamma   90.00
#
_symmetry.space_group_name_H-M   'P 1'
#
loop_
_entity.id
_entity.type
_entity.pdbx_description
1 polymer ?
#
loop_
_entity_poly.entity_id
_entity_poly.type
_entity_poly.pdbx_seq_one_letter_code
_entity_poly.pdbx_strand_id
1 'polypeptide(L)'
;MPNVLNYKDILCIVVTYLLISQSQITSSVVFYHFKRLGIAIPIIGISVHLCFAAIAIWCQWACMTQDPGIVPKITDEQTIEDALNFKFTLCKKCDSLRPVKAHHCKICNACILRMDHHCLLSCIKIIAGPWRA
;
A
#
# COMPACT_ATOMS: atom_id res chain seq x y z
N MET A 1 13.65 0.22 -9.28
CA MET A 1 12.72 -0.72 -8.62
C MET A 1 12.38 -1.77 -9.67
N PRO A 2 12.75 -3.06 -9.53
CA PRO A 2 12.30 -4.03 -10.51
C PRO A 2 10.78 -4.12 -10.41
N ASN A 3 10.11 -3.90 -11.53
CA ASN A 3 8.66 -3.99 -11.70
C ASN A 3 8.17 -5.39 -11.28
N VAL A 4 7.57 -5.51 -10.09
CA VAL A 4 6.85 -6.72 -9.71
C VAL A 4 5.50 -6.34 -9.12
N LEU A 5 4.67 -5.71 -9.95
CA LEU A 5 3.23 -5.94 -9.87
C LEU A 5 3.01 -7.43 -10.13
N ASN A 6 2.71 -8.18 -9.08
CA ASN A 6 2.41 -9.60 -9.20
C ASN A 6 0.96 -9.77 -9.71
N TYR A 7 0.61 -10.96 -10.20
CA TYR A 7 -0.75 -11.26 -10.67
C TYR A 7 -1.80 -11.00 -9.58
N LYS A 8 -1.44 -11.17 -8.30
CA LYS A 8 -2.31 -10.89 -7.15
C LYS A 8 -2.57 -9.40 -6.97
N ASP A 9 -1.57 -8.55 -7.20
CA ASP A 9 -1.73 -7.10 -7.12
C ASP A 9 -2.64 -6.61 -8.25
N ILE A 10 -2.43 -7.13 -9.46
CA ILE A 10 -3.29 -6.84 -10.63
C ILE A 10 -4.72 -7.31 -10.37
N LEU A 11 -4.90 -8.53 -9.85
CA LEU A 11 -6.22 -9.06 -9.51
C LEU A 11 -6.91 -8.20 -8.46
N CYS A 12 -6.20 -7.78 -7.41
CA CYS A 12 -6.76 -6.91 -6.39
C CYS A 12 -7.21 -5.56 -6.98
N ILE A 13 -6.37 -4.94 -7.81
CA ILE A 13 -6.72 -3.70 -8.51
C ILE A 13 -8.00 -3.88 -9.30
N VAL A 14 -8.05 -4.91 -10.16
CA VAL A 14 -9.21 -5.19 -11.02
C VAL A 14 -10.48 -5.40 -10.17
N VAL A 15 -10.41 -6.23 -9.13
CA VAL A 15 -11.56 -6.49 -8.24
C VAL A 15 -12.01 -5.20 -7.54
N THR A 16 -11.09 -4.38 -7.03
CA THR A 16 -11.43 -3.11 -6.38
C THR A 16 -12.12 -2.15 -7.36
N TYR A 17 -11.61 -2.01 -8.59
CA TYR A 17 -12.24 -1.16 -9.61
C TYR A 17 -13.61 -1.70 -10.06
N LEU A 18 -13.79 -3.03 -10.14
CA LEU A 18 -15.09 -3.63 -10.41
C LEU A 18 -16.10 -3.31 -9.31
N LEU A 19 -15.72 -3.46 -8.03
CA LEU A 19 -16.58 -3.14 -6.90
C LEU A 19 -16.94 -1.65 -6.85
N ILE A 20 -15.98 -0.76 -7.09
CA ILE A 20 -16.24 0.68 -7.20
C ILE A 20 -17.22 0.95 -8.34
N SER A 21 -16.99 0.39 -9.54
CA SER A 21 -17.89 0.57 -10.69
C SER A 21 -19.32 0.08 -10.41
N GLN A 22 -19.46 -1.08 -9.77
CA GLN A 22 -20.76 -1.64 -9.37
C GLN A 22 -21.48 -0.71 -8.40
N SER A 23 -20.77 -0.18 -7.39
CA SER A 23 -21.35 0.78 -6.43
C SER A 23 -21.83 2.08 -7.08
N GLN A 24 -21.11 2.58 -8.09
CA GLN A 24 -21.53 3.80 -8.80
C GLN A 24 -22.81 3.54 -9.61
N ILE A 25 -22.91 2.39 -10.27
CA ILE A 25 -24.08 2.01 -11.07
C ILE A 25 -25.30 1.84 -10.15
N THR A 26 -25.19 1.09 -9.05
CA THR A 26 -26.32 0.87 -8.13
C THR A 26 -26.78 2.17 -7.49
N SER A 27 -25.86 3.01 -7.01
CA SER A 27 -26.22 4.31 -6.44
C SER A 27 -26.89 5.23 -7.47
N SER A 28 -26.39 5.26 -8.72
CA SER A 28 -26.99 6.06 -9.80
C SER A 28 -28.43 5.63 -10.09
N VAL A 29 -28.71 4.32 -10.15
CA VAL A 29 -30.06 3.77 -10.35
C VAL A 29 -30.97 4.14 -9.19
N VAL A 30 -30.52 3.94 -7.95
CA VAL A 30 -31.29 4.27 -6.74
C VAL A 30 -31.65 5.75 -6.71
N PHE A 31 -30.68 6.65 -6.91
CA PHE A 31 -30.91 8.09 -6.92
C PHE A 31 -31.79 8.54 -8.09
N TYR A 32 -31.70 7.89 -9.26
CA TYR A 32 -32.62 8.13 -10.38
C TYR A 32 -34.08 7.84 -10.02
N HIS A 33 -34.34 6.77 -9.26
CA HIS A 33 -35.70 6.47 -8.77
C HIS A 33 -36.20 7.48 -7.73
N PHE A 34 -35.30 8.08 -6.94
CA PHE A 34 -35.65 9.11 -5.96
C PHE A 34 -35.81 10.53 -6.55
N LYS A 35 -35.67 10.72 -7.88
CA LYS A 35 -35.86 12.03 -8.53
C LYS A 35 -37.22 12.70 -8.24
N ARG A 36 -38.23 11.90 -7.89
CA ARG A 36 -39.57 12.36 -7.52
C ARG A 36 -39.57 13.26 -6.28
N LEU A 37 -38.58 13.11 -5.39
CA LEU A 37 -38.40 13.93 -4.19
C LEU A 37 -37.69 15.29 -4.49
N GLY A 38 -37.34 15.56 -5.75
CA GLY A 38 -36.62 16.75 -6.18
C GLY A 38 -35.21 16.44 -6.70
N ILE A 39 -34.72 17.26 -7.64
CA ILE A 39 -33.45 17.01 -8.34
C ILE A 39 -32.20 17.22 -7.47
N ALA A 40 -32.31 17.96 -6.37
CA ALA A 40 -31.18 18.22 -5.47
C ALA A 40 -30.67 16.94 -4.78
N ILE A 41 -31.57 16.05 -4.36
CA ILE A 41 -31.23 14.81 -3.65
C ILE A 41 -30.33 13.88 -4.49
N PRO A 42 -30.66 13.53 -5.75
CA PRO A 42 -29.79 12.70 -6.56
C PRO A 42 -28.46 13.38 -6.88
N ILE A 43 -28.43 14.70 -7.08
CA ILE A 43 -27.18 15.45 -7.32
C ILE A 43 -26.23 15.33 -6.12
N ILE A 44 -26.74 15.58 -4.90
CA ILE A 44 -25.95 15.50 -3.67
C ILE A 44 -25.48 14.05 -3.44
N GLY A 45 -26.39 13.09 -3.58
CA GLY A 45 -26.10 11.66 -3.38
C GLY A 45 -25.02 11.11 -4.31
N ILE A 46 -25.09 11.45 -5.60
CA ILE A 46 -24.08 11.07 -6.60
C ILE A 46 -22.75 11.76 -6.30
N SER A 47 -22.77 13.07 -5.99
CA SER A 47 -21.56 13.84 -5.67
C SER A 47 -20.80 13.24 -4.48
N VAL A 48 -21.52 12.87 -3.41
CA VAL A 48 -20.94 12.22 -2.23
C VAL A 48 -20.30 10.86 -2.59
N HIS A 49 -20.97 10.05 -3.41
CA HIS A 49 -20.43 8.76 -3.86
C HIS A 49 -19.18 8.91 -4.73
N LEU A 50 -19.12 9.94 -5.58
CA LEU A 50 -17.93 10.23 -6.39
C LEU A 50 -16.76 10.66 -5.50
N CYS A 51 -17.02 11.48 -4.47
CA CYS A 51 -15.99 11.85 -3.50
C CYS A 51 -15.41 10.63 -2.76
N PHE A 52 -16.26 9.70 -2.28
CA PHE A 52 -15.77 8.49 -1.63
C PHE A 52 -14.98 7.58 -2.57
N ALA A 53 -15.41 7.44 -3.82
CA ALA A 53 -14.65 6.69 -4.82
C ALA A 53 -13.28 7.32 -5.10
N ALA A 54 -13.22 8.65 -5.22
CA ALA A 54 -11.96 9.38 -5.42
C ALA A 54 -11.00 9.18 -4.24
N ILE A 55 -11.49 9.25 -3.00
CA ILE A 55 -10.70 8.99 -1.79
C ILE A 55 -10.18 7.54 -1.79
N ALA A 56 -11.03 6.56 -2.11
CA ALA A 56 -10.63 5.15 -2.15
C ALA A 56 -9.53 4.89 -3.19
N ILE A 57 -9.66 5.46 -4.39
CA ILE A 57 -8.63 5.37 -5.44
C ILE A 57 -7.33 6.04 -5.00
N TRP A 58 -7.42 7.22 -4.38
CA TRP A 58 -6.25 7.93 -3.85
C TRP A 58 -5.52 7.11 -2.79
N CYS A 59 -6.26 6.56 -1.82
CA CYS A 59 -5.69 5.71 -0.77
C CYS A 59 -4.99 4.48 -1.36
N GLN A 60 -5.61 3.81 -2.34
CA GLN A 60 -5.02 2.65 -3.00
C GLN A 60 -3.71 3.02 -3.70
N TRP A 61 -3.74 4.10 -4.49
CA TRP A 61 -2.56 4.60 -5.19
C TRP A 61 -1.43 4.97 -4.21
N ALA A 62 -1.77 5.66 -3.11
CA ALA A 62 -0.83 6.04 -2.08
C ALA A 62 -0.24 4.85 -1.30
N CYS A 63 -0.94 3.72 -1.20
CA CYS A 63 -0.36 2.49 -0.63
C CYS A 63 0.58 1.82 -1.63
N MET A 64 0.18 1.72 -2.89
CA MET A 64 0.96 1.05 -3.94
C MET A 64 2.25 1.76 -4.33
N THR A 65 2.30 3.09 -4.19
CA THR A 65 3.44 3.90 -4.61
C THR A 65 4.42 4.21 -3.48
N GLN A 66 4.11 3.83 -2.24
CA GLN A 66 5.00 4.09 -1.13
C GLN A 66 6.13 3.08 -1.04
N ASP A 67 7.33 3.60 -0.78
CA ASP A 67 8.52 2.78 -0.55
C ASP A 67 8.27 1.88 0.68
N PRO A 68 8.39 0.55 0.54
CA PRO A 68 8.23 -0.36 1.67
C PRO A 68 9.24 -0.17 2.80
N GLY A 69 10.32 0.60 2.58
CA GLY A 69 11.40 0.74 3.54
C GLY A 69 12.44 -0.37 3.37
N ILE A 70 12.90 -0.58 2.13
CA ILE A 70 13.96 -1.55 1.83
C ILE A 70 15.24 -1.14 2.55
N VAL A 71 15.81 -2.07 3.31
CA VAL A 71 17.11 -1.89 3.95
C VAL A 71 18.20 -2.08 2.89
N PRO A 72 19.04 -1.06 2.62
CA PRO A 72 20.15 -1.20 1.68
C PRO A 72 21.17 -2.21 2.21
N LYS A 73 21.87 -2.90 1.31
CA LYS A 73 22.96 -3.79 1.71
C LYS A 73 24.14 -2.94 2.20
N ILE A 74 24.55 -3.17 3.45
CA ILE A 74 25.72 -2.52 4.03
C ILE A 74 26.96 -3.26 3.52
N THR A 75 27.82 -2.58 2.77
CA THR A 75 29.07 -3.13 2.22
C THR A 75 30.32 -2.38 2.70
N ASP A 76 30.16 -1.23 3.35
CA ASP A 76 31.25 -0.40 3.86
C ASP A 76 31.63 -0.82 5.29
N GLU A 77 32.92 -1.01 5.52
CA GLU A 77 33.52 -1.47 6.77
C GLU A 77 33.28 -0.51 7.94
N GLN A 78 33.31 0.81 7.72
CA GLN A 78 32.99 1.81 8.73
C GLN A 78 31.53 1.70 9.19
N THR A 79 30.64 1.36 8.25
CA THR A 79 29.20 1.20 8.53
C THR A 79 28.90 -0.13 9.24
N ILE A 80 29.80 -1.11 9.12
CA ILE A 80 29.69 -2.40 9.84
C ILE A 80 29.98 -2.21 11.32
N GLU A 81 31.02 -1.45 11.69
CA GLU A 81 31.32 -1.16 13.10
C GLU A 81 30.15 -0.42 13.78
N ASP A 82 29.62 0.61 13.13
CA ASP A 82 28.44 1.33 13.62
C ASP A 82 27.23 0.38 13.73
N ALA A 83 26.98 -0.45 12.72
CA ALA A 83 25.88 -1.42 12.75
C ALA A 83 26.02 -2.44 13.90
N LEU A 84 27.23 -2.88 14.21
CA LEU A 84 27.50 -3.76 15.35
C LEU A 84 27.27 -3.04 16.68
N ASN A 85 27.70 -1.78 16.80
CA ASN A 85 27.42 -0.93 17.97
C ASN A 85 25.91 -0.72 18.19
N PHE A 86 25.13 -0.64 17.10
CA PHE A 86 23.66 -0.54 17.15
C PHE A 86 22.92 -1.90 17.18
N LYS A 87 23.61 -3.01 17.46
CA LYS A 87 23.04 -4.36 17.61
C LYS A 87 22.27 -4.86 16.36
N PHE A 88 22.79 -4.58 15.16
CA PHE A 88 22.23 -5.12 13.93
C PHE A 88 22.33 -6.65 13.92
N THR A 89 21.40 -7.31 13.23
CA THR A 89 21.39 -8.77 13.09
C THR A 89 21.72 -9.17 11.65
N LEU A 90 22.35 -10.32 11.45
CA LEU A 90 22.62 -10.84 10.10
C LEU A 90 21.37 -11.48 9.48
N CYS A 91 21.04 -11.09 8.26
CA CYS A 91 20.05 -11.79 7.45
C CYS A 91 20.72 -12.89 6.61
N LYS A 92 20.50 -14.16 6.96
CA LYS A 92 21.05 -15.32 6.21
C LYS A 92 20.65 -15.40 4.73
N LYS A 93 19.54 -14.75 4.33
CA LYS A 93 19.02 -14.80 2.96
C LYS A 93 19.54 -13.69 2.06
N CYS A 94 19.70 -12.50 2.63
CA CYS A 94 20.24 -11.34 1.92
C CYS A 94 21.77 -11.29 2.01
N ASP A 95 22.35 -12.07 2.94
CA ASP A 95 23.75 -12.05 3.36
C ASP A 95 24.22 -10.64 3.69
N SER A 96 23.43 -9.95 4.51
CA SER A 96 23.66 -8.56 4.88
C SER A 96 23.19 -8.28 6.30
N LEU A 97 23.82 -7.30 6.95
CA LEU A 97 23.37 -6.78 8.23
C LEU A 97 22.04 -6.05 8.05
N ARG A 98 21.13 -6.22 9.01
CA ARG A 98 19.85 -5.53 9.06
C ARG A 98 19.61 -4.93 10.45
N PRO A 99 18.99 -3.74 10.53
CA PRO A 99 18.69 -3.09 11.79
C PRO A 99 17.69 -3.89 12.64
N VAL A 100 17.65 -3.59 13.92
CA VAL A 100 16.61 -4.11 14.83
C VAL A 100 15.23 -3.72 14.28
N LYS A 101 14.27 -4.64 14.34
CA LYS A 101 12.91 -4.53 13.74
C LYS A 101 12.85 -4.67 12.21
N ALA A 102 13.96 -4.93 11.51
CA ALA A 102 13.89 -5.32 10.10
C ALA A 102 13.63 -6.82 9.93
N HIS A 103 12.75 -7.17 9.00
CA HIS A 103 12.39 -8.54 8.68
C HIS A 103 12.63 -8.84 7.21
N HIS A 104 13.07 -10.07 6.90
CA HIS A 104 13.24 -10.47 5.51
C HIS A 104 11.89 -10.90 4.94
N CYS A 105 11.40 -10.16 3.94
CA CYS A 105 10.21 -10.52 3.20
C CYS A 105 10.56 -11.50 2.09
N LYS A 106 10.01 -12.72 2.14
CA LYS A 106 10.21 -13.73 1.09
C LYS A 106 9.62 -13.28 -0.25
N ILE A 107 8.57 -12.48 -0.23
CA ILE A 107 7.83 -12.04 -1.44
C ILE A 107 8.60 -10.91 -2.13
N CYS A 108 9.04 -9.91 -1.38
CA CYS A 108 9.86 -8.80 -1.92
C CYS A 108 11.34 -9.18 -2.12
N ASN A 109 11.75 -10.35 -1.63
CA ASN A 109 13.14 -10.84 -1.60
C ASN A 109 14.15 -9.81 -1.04
N ALA A 110 13.73 -9.08 -0.01
CA ALA A 110 14.50 -8.00 0.60
C ALA A 110 14.24 -7.90 2.10
N CYS A 111 15.19 -7.32 2.84
CA CYS A 111 14.95 -6.91 4.23
C CYS A 111 14.18 -5.60 4.24
N ILE A 112 13.06 -5.58 4.96
CA ILE A 112 12.18 -4.43 5.08
C ILE A 112 12.18 -3.96 6.54
N LEU A 113 12.42 -2.67 6.75
CA LEU A 113 12.43 -2.08 8.08
C LEU A 113 11.01 -2.01 8.63
N ARG A 114 10.82 -2.44 9.88
CA ARG A 114 9.54 -2.36 10.60
C ARG A 114 8.36 -2.90 9.77
N MET A 115 8.57 -4.04 9.13
CA MET A 115 7.53 -4.71 8.35
C MET A 115 6.51 -5.35 9.30
N ASP A 116 5.24 -4.98 9.17
CA ASP A 116 4.16 -5.72 9.80
C ASP A 116 3.87 -7.01 9.00
N HIS A 117 3.23 -6.85 7.85
CA HIS A 117 2.76 -7.98 7.04
C HIS A 117 2.75 -7.64 5.55
N HIS A 118 2.89 -8.67 4.71
CA HIS A 118 2.68 -8.53 3.28
C HIS A 118 1.19 -8.74 2.98
N CYS A 119 0.43 -7.66 2.94
CA CYS A 119 -0.98 -7.73 2.56
C CYS A 119 -1.11 -7.91 1.04
N LEU A 120 -1.99 -8.81 0.62
CA LEU A 120 -2.29 -9.10 -0.78
C LEU A 120 -3.31 -8.14 -1.40
N LEU A 121 -4.07 -7.43 -0.57
CA LEU A 121 -5.15 -6.51 -0.98
C LEU A 121 -4.72 -5.03 -0.97
N SER A 122 -3.62 -4.74 -0.28
CA SER A 122 -3.05 -3.40 -0.20
C SER A 122 -1.56 -3.62 -0.33
N CYS A 123 -0.97 -3.25 -1.47
CA CYS A 123 0.48 -3.25 -1.61
C CYS A 123 1.04 -2.44 -0.43
N ILE A 124 1.70 -3.14 0.48
CA ILE A 124 2.57 -2.64 1.56
C ILE A 124 1.95 -1.57 2.49
N LYS A 125 1.74 -1.93 3.76
CA LYS A 125 1.81 -1.03 4.94
C LYS A 125 1.71 -1.91 6.20
N ILE A 126 2.42 -1.68 7.29
CA ILE A 126 3.05 -0.48 7.85
C ILE A 126 4.48 -0.98 8.25
N ILE A 127 5.61 -0.28 8.19
CA ILE A 127 5.94 1.06 8.67
C ILE A 127 7.13 1.61 7.88
N ALA A 128 6.89 2.66 7.09
CA ALA A 128 7.78 3.82 6.96
C ALA A 128 6.96 4.94 6.28
N GLY A 129 6.03 5.54 7.03
CA GLY A 129 5.52 6.85 6.67
C GLY A 129 6.64 7.90 6.61
N PRO A 130 6.33 9.17 6.33
CA PRO A 130 7.30 10.27 6.20
C PRO A 130 8.19 10.50 7.44
N TRP A 131 7.92 9.80 8.54
CA TRP A 131 8.73 9.73 9.75
C TRP A 131 10.03 8.93 9.56
N ARG A 132 10.73 9.14 8.44
CA ARG A 132 12.19 9.04 8.37
C ARG A 132 12.75 10.31 9.02
N ALA A 133 12.61 10.39 10.33
CA ALA A 133 13.36 11.28 11.20
C ALA A 133 14.07 10.39 12.23
#